data_AF-A0AAD7DDT5-F1
#
_entry.id   AF-A0AAD7DDT5-F1
#
_cell.length_a   1.000
_cell.length_b   1.000
_cell.length_c   1.000
_cell.angle_alpha   90.00
_cell.angle_beta   90.00
_cell.angle_gamma   90.00
#
_symmetry.space_group_name_H-M   'P 1'
#
loop_
_entity.id
_entity.type
_entity.pdbx_description
1 polymer ?
#
loop_
_entity_poly.entity_id
_entity_poly.type
_entity_poly.pdbx_seq_one_letter_code
_entity_poly.pdbx_strand_id
1 'polypeptide(L)'
;MPPLSTTRIIVSSNGEQYRVVEITGARSGASIRERIFSKLSIPDDRQAYFSVYQSEVGVFAIGGALTDSRLFELCQERGDPSGSLKFFVSTAPDRPPQYEPSYPEYPVS
;
A
#
# COMPACT_ATOMS: atom_id res chain seq x y z
N MET A 1 -19.70 -7.41 5.00
CA MET A 1 -18.88 -6.49 5.82
C MET A 1 -19.22 -5.06 5.42
N PRO A 2 -19.37 -4.12 6.36
CA PRO A 2 -19.59 -2.70 6.02
C PRO A 2 -18.35 -2.12 5.30
N PRO A 3 -18.52 -1.10 4.45
CA PRO A 3 -17.39 -0.41 3.83
C PRO A 3 -16.51 0.29 4.88
N LEU A 4 -15.25 0.54 4.55
CA LEU A 4 -14.37 1.32 5.42
C LEU A 4 -14.93 2.74 5.61
N SER A 5 -14.84 3.22 6.86
CA SER A 5 -15.05 4.61 7.21
C SER A 5 -13.98 5.51 6.57
N THR A 6 -13.95 6.80 6.90
CA THR A 6 -12.90 7.69 6.40
C THR A 6 -11.53 7.17 6.83
N THR A 7 -10.77 6.64 5.88
CA THR A 7 -9.52 5.92 6.15
C THR A 7 -8.47 6.28 5.11
N ARG A 8 -7.29 6.63 5.61
CA ARG A 8 -6.07 6.79 4.80
C ARG A 8 -5.05 5.77 5.26
N ILE A 9 -4.19 5.37 4.34
CA ILE A 9 -3.04 4.51 4.62
C ILE A 9 -1.80 5.12 3.97
N ILE A 10 -0.65 4.83 4.54
CA ILE A 10 0.63 5.24 3.99
C ILE A 10 1.27 4.02 3.33
N VAL A 11 1.79 4.18 2.12
CA VAL A 11 2.44 3.09 1.37
C VAL A 11 3.79 3.53 0.84
N SER A 12 4.73 2.59 0.77
CA SER A 12 6.04 2.78 0.15
C SER A 12 6.45 1.51 -0.61
N SER A 13 7.20 1.68 -1.70
CA SER A 13 7.87 0.57 -2.39
C SER A 13 9.39 0.57 -2.20
N ASN A 14 9.97 1.65 -1.68
CA ASN A 14 11.42 1.78 -1.48
C ASN A 14 11.84 2.05 -0.03
N GLY A 15 10.90 2.24 0.90
CA GLY A 15 11.19 2.55 2.30
C GLY A 15 11.62 4.00 2.55
N GLU A 16 11.69 4.84 1.51
CA GLU A 16 12.14 6.22 1.60
C GLU A 16 11.05 7.21 1.17
N GLN A 17 10.34 6.87 0.09
CA GLN A 17 9.23 7.66 -0.44
C GLN A 17 7.90 7.08 0.03
N TYR A 18 7.14 7.89 0.76
CA TYR A 18 5.86 7.52 1.34
C TYR A 18 4.72 8.22 0.63
N ARG A 19 3.65 7.49 0.31
CA ARG A 19 2.47 8.00 -0.39
C ARG A 19 1.23 7.74 0.44
N VAL A 20 0.37 8.75 0.55
CA VAL A 20 -0.94 8.59 1.17
C VAL A 20 -1.94 8.06 0.14
N VAL A 21 -2.62 6.96 0.48
CA VAL A 21 -3.70 6.36 -0.30
C VAL A 21 -5.01 6.53 0.48
N GLU A 22 -6.02 7.10 -0.17
CA GLU A 22 -7.36 7.20 0.41
C GLU A 22 -8.18 5.95 0.06
N ILE A 23 -8.59 5.21 1.10
CA ILE A 23 -9.28 3.93 0.97
C ILE A 23 -10.70 3.95 1.55
N THR A 24 -11.19 5.15 1.89
CA THR A 24 -12.58 5.39 2.30
C THR A 24 -13.56 4.73 1.33
N GLY A 25 -14.53 4.01 1.89
CA GLY A 25 -15.56 3.31 1.11
C GLY A 25 -15.12 1.98 0.49
N ALA A 26 -13.86 1.57 0.64
CA ALA A 26 -13.40 0.27 0.17
C ALA A 26 -14.20 -0.87 0.82
N ARG A 27 -14.51 -1.92 0.03
CA ARG A 27 -15.39 -3.03 0.44
C ARG A 27 -14.65 -4.37 0.57
N SER A 28 -13.40 -4.42 0.16
CA SER A 28 -12.59 -5.64 0.14
C SER A 28 -11.09 -5.31 0.12
N GLY A 29 -10.26 -6.25 0.55
CA GLY A 29 -8.80 -6.12 0.46
C GLY A 29 -8.30 -5.97 -0.97
N ALA A 30 -8.94 -6.64 -1.92
CA ALA A 30 -8.62 -6.52 -3.34
C ALA A 30 -8.79 -5.08 -3.83
N SER A 31 -9.89 -4.41 -3.45
CA SER A 31 -10.11 -2.99 -3.81
C SER A 31 -9.11 -2.03 -3.14
N ILE A 32 -8.60 -2.40 -1.96
CA ILE A 32 -7.54 -1.64 -1.28
C ILE A 32 -6.22 -1.85 -2.03
N ARG A 33 -5.87 -3.10 -2.36
CA ARG A 33 -4.64 -3.45 -3.08
C ARG A 33 -4.57 -2.77 -4.45
N GLU A 34 -5.67 -2.75 -5.19
CA GLU A 34 -5.78 -2.04 -6.47
C GLU A 34 -5.47 -0.54 -6.33
N ARG A 35 -6.01 0.12 -5.30
CA ARG A 35 -5.71 1.53 -5.00
C ARG A 35 -4.25 1.76 -4.63
N ILE A 36 -3.66 0.84 -3.87
CA ILE A 36 -2.24 0.88 -3.50
C ILE A 36 -1.36 0.78 -4.75
N PHE A 37 -1.60 -0.23 -5.59
CA PHE A 37 -0.82 -0.48 -6.81
C PHE A 37 -0.96 0.68 -7.80
N SER A 38 -2.17 1.20 -7.97
CA SER A 38 -2.43 2.41 -8.77
C SER A 38 -1.64 3.61 -8.26
N LYS A 39 -1.61 3.85 -6.94
CA LYS A 39 -0.89 4.99 -6.34
C LYS A 39 0.64 4.89 -6.49
N LEU A 40 1.15 3.65 -6.49
CA LEU A 40 2.56 3.33 -6.69
C LEU A 40 2.91 3.15 -8.18
N SER A 41 1.94 3.30 -9.09
CA SER A 41 2.15 3.14 -10.53
C SER A 41 2.76 1.79 -10.91
N ILE A 42 2.29 0.72 -10.25
CA ILE A 42 2.69 -0.66 -10.55
C ILE A 42 1.88 -1.14 -11.77
N PRO A 43 2.54 -1.49 -12.89
CA PRO A 43 1.86 -1.97 -14.10
C PRO A 43 1.03 -3.24 -13.85
N ASP A 44 -0.14 -3.33 -14.48
CA ASP A 44 -1.08 -4.44 -14.30
C ASP A 44 -0.47 -5.82 -14.57
N ASP A 45 0.39 -5.93 -15.60
CA ASP A 45 1.12 -7.14 -15.97
C ASP A 45 2.15 -7.57 -14.92
N ARG A 46 2.54 -6.65 -14.02
CA ARG A 46 3.49 -6.91 -12.93
C ARG A 46 2.83 -7.11 -11.58
N GLN A 47 1.57 -6.70 -11.39
CA GLN A 47 0.91 -6.71 -10.08
C GLN A 47 0.93 -8.10 -9.40
N ALA A 48 0.88 -9.18 -10.18
CA ALA A 48 0.94 -10.55 -9.67
C ALA A 48 2.24 -10.90 -8.92
N TYR A 49 3.34 -10.18 -9.18
CA TYR A 49 4.63 -10.38 -8.53
C TYR A 49 4.80 -9.55 -7.25
N PHE A 50 3.91 -8.59 -7.02
CA PHE A 50 3.98 -7.69 -5.87
C PHE A 50 3.14 -8.22 -4.71
N SER A 51 3.69 -8.06 -3.52
CA SER A 51 3.01 -8.32 -2.26
C SER A 51 2.92 -7.05 -1.43
N VAL A 52 1.90 -7.00 -0.57
CA VAL A 52 1.70 -5.92 0.41
C VAL A 52 2.07 -6.47 1.78
N TYR A 53 2.93 -5.78 2.50
CA TYR A 53 3.40 -6.13 3.84
C TYR A 53 3.04 -5.01 4.82
N GLN A 54 2.75 -5.34 6.07
CA GLN A 54 2.73 -4.32 7.12
C GLN A 54 4.15 -3.77 7.32
N SER A 55 4.29 -2.50 7.67
CA SER A 55 5.58 -1.81 7.73
C SER A 55 5.54 -0.66 8.74
N GLU A 56 6.70 -0.08 9.05
CA GLU A 56 6.86 1.21 9.73
C GLU A 56 7.86 2.09 8.98
N VAL A 57 7.94 3.39 9.28
CA VAL A 57 8.89 4.28 8.61
C VAL A 57 10.33 3.81 8.83
N GLY A 58 11.09 3.65 7.75
CA GLY A 58 12.46 3.16 7.75
C GLY A 58 12.57 1.64 7.90
N VAL A 59 11.45 0.91 7.90
CA VAL A 59 11.40 -0.55 8.01
C VAL A 59 10.70 -1.11 6.77
N PHE A 60 11.24 -2.18 6.16
CA PHE A 60 10.56 -2.87 5.06
C PHE A 60 9.36 -3.69 5.59
N ALA A 61 9.31 -5.00 5.34
CA ALA A 61 8.22 -5.83 5.82
C ALA A 61 8.33 -6.16 7.31
N ILE A 62 7.21 -6.05 8.01
CA ILE A 62 6.98 -6.60 9.35
C ILE A 62 6.08 -7.82 9.18
N GLY A 63 6.67 -9.01 9.29
CA GLY A 63 5.97 -10.28 9.12
C GLY A 63 5.80 -10.69 7.66
N GLY A 64 4.76 -11.49 7.38
CA GLY A 64 4.48 -12.06 6.06
C GLY A 64 3.66 -11.17 5.14
N ALA A 65 3.56 -11.57 3.87
CA ALA A 65 2.68 -10.92 2.89
C ALA A 65 1.21 -11.01 3.34
N LEU A 66 0.49 -9.91 3.18
CA LEU A 66 -0.92 -9.80 3.58
C LEU A 66 -1.83 -10.37 2.50
N THR A 67 -2.71 -11.28 2.91
CA THR A 67 -3.87 -11.68 2.11
C THR A 67 -4.88 -10.52 2.03
N ASP A 68 -5.80 -10.57 1.07
CA ASP A 68 -6.84 -9.54 0.95
C ASP A 68 -7.71 -9.46 2.21
N SER A 69 -8.07 -10.61 2.78
CA SER A 69 -8.84 -10.64 4.03
C SER A 69 -8.08 -9.92 5.15
N ARG A 70 -6.79 -10.23 5.34
CA ARG A 70 -6.01 -9.62 6.41
C ARG A 70 -5.76 -8.13 6.20
N LEU A 71 -5.51 -7.72 4.95
CA LEU A 71 -5.35 -6.31 4.59
C LEU A 71 -6.62 -5.51 4.91
N PHE A 72 -7.79 -6.08 4.58
CA PHE A 72 -9.08 -5.44 4.88
C PHE A 72 -9.35 -5.36 6.38
N GLU A 73 -9.15 -6.44 7.12
CA GLU A 73 -9.29 -6.48 8.58
C GLU A 73 -8.43 -5.43 9.27
N LEU A 74 -7.14 -5.32 8.90
CA LEU A 74 -6.24 -4.32 9.46
C LEU A 74 -6.76 -2.90 9.22
N CYS A 75 -7.20 -2.60 8.00
CA CYS A 75 -7.75 -1.28 7.67
C CYS A 75 -9.08 -1.00 8.40
N GLN A 76 -9.88 -2.03 8.69
CA GLN A 76 -11.12 -1.89 9.43
C GLN A 76 -10.88 -1.70 10.93
N GLU A 77 -9.93 -2.43 11.52
CA GLU A 77 -9.63 -2.40 12.95
C GLU A 77 -8.84 -1.16 13.37
N ARG A 78 -7.90 -0.72 12.51
CA ARG A 78 -6.87 0.27 12.88
C ARG A 78 -6.77 1.43 11.89
N GLY A 79 -7.52 1.40 10.80
CA GLY A 79 -7.51 2.47 9.82
C GLY A 79 -8.16 3.73 10.38
N ASP A 80 -7.57 4.87 10.07
CA ASP A 80 -8.02 6.17 10.56
C ASP A 80 -7.81 7.28 9.51
N PRO A 81 -8.42 8.46 9.67
CA PRO A 81 -8.30 9.56 8.71
C PRO A 81 -6.90 10.18 8.59
N SER A 82 -6.05 10.03 9.62
CA SER A 82 -4.70 10.59 9.68
C SER A 82 -3.64 9.69 9.02
N GLY A 83 -3.95 8.40 8.83
CA GLY A 83 -3.09 7.46 8.12
C GLY A 83 -2.02 6.80 8.99
N SER A 84 -2.41 6.22 10.13
CA SER A 84 -1.45 5.57 11.04
C SER A 84 -0.87 4.28 10.46
N LEU A 85 -1.66 3.55 9.66
CA LEU A 85 -1.25 2.29 9.04
C LEU A 85 -0.27 2.53 7.89
N LYS A 86 0.84 1.78 7.92
CA LYS A 86 1.90 1.81 6.92
C LYS A 86 2.06 0.44 6.29
N PHE A 87 2.23 0.44 4.96
CA PHE A 87 2.47 -0.77 4.20
C PHE A 87 3.68 -0.61 3.27
N PHE A 88 4.44 -1.69 3.18
CA PHE A 88 5.53 -1.82 2.22
C PHE A 88 5.07 -2.71 1.05
N VAL A 89 5.39 -2.31 -0.17
CA VAL A 89 4.96 -2.99 -1.40
C VAL A 89 6.17 -3.37 -2.22
N SER A 90 6.43 -4.66 -2.34
CA SER A 90 7.61 -5.17 -3.02
C SER A 90 7.40 -6.58 -3.53
N THR A 91 8.31 -7.04 -4.38
CA THR A 91 8.44 -8.43 -4.81
C THR A 91 9.16 -9.29 -3.79
N ALA A 92 9.75 -8.67 -2.75
CA ALA A 92 10.43 -9.35 -1.65
C ALA A 92 10.27 -8.54 -0.35
N PRO A 93 10.25 -9.20 0.83
CA PRO A 93 9.97 -8.53 2.10
C PRO A 93 11.10 -7.62 2.61
N ASP A 94 12.34 -7.85 2.16
CA ASP A 94 13.57 -7.30 2.74
C ASP A 94 14.30 -6.31 1.84
N ARG A 95 13.73 -5.99 0.68
CA ARG A 95 14.35 -5.11 -0.31
C ARG A 95 13.31 -4.39 -1.16
N PRO A 96 13.63 -3.21 -1.69
CA PRO A 96 12.84 -2.60 -2.75
C PRO A 96 12.75 -3.53 -3.97
N PRO A 97 11.67 -3.43 -4.77
CA PRO A 97 11.62 -4.07 -6.08
C PRO A 97 12.74 -3.47 -6.95
N GLN A 98 13.33 -4.27 -7.85
CA GLN A 98 14.30 -3.77 -8.84
C GLN A 98 13.68 -2.89 -9.94
N TYR A 99 12.40 -2.55 -9.77
CA TYR A 99 11.63 -1.67 -10.63
C TYR A 99 11.50 -0.32 -9.92
N GLU A 100 12.13 0.71 -10.45
CA GLU A 100 11.77 2.09 -10.12
C GLU A 100 10.48 2.42 -10.87
N PRO A 101 9.39 2.79 -10.15
CA PRO A 101 8.22 3.35 -10.81
C PRO A 101 8.66 4.58 -11.61
N SER A 102 8.32 4.64 -12.90
CA SER A 102 8.50 5.86 -13.69
C SER A 102 7.60 6.95 -13.10
N TYR A 103 8.18 7.81 -12.26
CA TYR A 103 7.47 8.92 -11.66
C TYR A 103 7.23 9.99 -12.74
N PRO A 104 6.00 10.44 -12.99
CA PRO A 104 5.83 11.75 -13.61
C PRO A 104 6.42 12.77 -12.64
N GLU A 105 7.50 13.44 -13.05
CA GLU A 105 7.96 14.65 -12.39
C GLU A 105 6.75 15.60 -12.38
N TYR A 106 6.27 15.97 -11.19
CA TYR A 106 5.32 17.06 -11.10
C TYR A 106 6.03 18.29 -11.66
N PRO A 107 5.44 19.02 -12.63
CA PRO A 107 6.06 20.24 -13.10
C PRO A 107 6.24 21.18 -11.91
N VAL A 108 7.48 21.60 -11.68
CA VAL A 108 7.80 22.66 -10.74
C VAL A 108 7.05 23.89 -11.24
N SER A 109 6.07 24.35 -10.45
CA SER A 109 5.32 25.57 -10.73
C SER A 109 6.19 26.80 -10.58
#